data_AF-X1P3V3-F1
#
_entry.id   AF-X1P3V3-F1
#
_cell.length_a   1.000
_cell.length_b   1.000
_cell.length_c   1.000
_cell.angle_alpha   90.00
_cell.angle_beta   90.00
_cell.angle_gamma   90.00
#
_symmetry.space_group_name_H-M   'P 1'
#
loop_
_entity.id
_entity.type
_entity.pdbx_description
1 polymer ?
#
loop_
_entity_poly.entity_id
_entity_poly.type
_entity_poly.pdbx_seq_one_letter_code
_entity_poly.pdbx_strand_id
1 'polypeptide(L)'
;MEVTFCKFLDQAKDVARFIKLPELRTPIFVEYVSRKGIIRHYYPDYVVVLTNNEKYITETKGLVDEDVPFKDQRSVVWCKDVSDITGETWKYLRVDQEVFDKGGFRTFSKLAKSITKQETIVDEKTAV
;
A
#
# COMPACT_ATOMS: atom_id res chain seq x y z
N MET A 1 12.04 -8.55 -3.62
CA MET A 1 10.89 -8.07 -2.85
C MET A 1 9.60 -8.80 -3.23
N GLU A 2 9.05 -8.58 -4.42
CA GLU A 2 7.71 -9.06 -4.81
C GLU A 2 7.47 -10.58 -4.64
N VAL A 3 8.41 -11.44 -5.04
CA VAL A 3 8.27 -12.91 -4.87
C VAL A 3 8.13 -13.29 -3.39
N THR A 4 8.95 -12.68 -2.55
CA THR A 4 8.94 -12.90 -1.10
C THR A 4 7.65 -12.36 -0.48
N PHE A 5 7.16 -11.23 -0.97
CA PHE A 5 5.90 -10.64 -0.55
C PHE A 5 4.69 -11.52 -0.93
N CYS A 6 4.65 -12.05 -2.16
CA CYS A 6 3.62 -13.01 -2.57
C CYS A 6 3.59 -14.25 -1.65
N LYS A 7 4.76 -14.81 -1.32
CA LYS A 7 4.86 -15.94 -0.37
C LYS A 7 4.34 -15.57 1.03
N PHE A 8 4.61 -14.36 1.48
CA PHE A 8 4.07 -13.87 2.74
C PHE A 8 2.54 -13.76 2.72
N LEU A 9 1.97 -13.16 1.66
CA LEU A 9 0.51 -13.03 1.51
C LEU A 9 -0.19 -14.39 1.47
N ASP A 10 0.42 -15.37 0.79
CA ASP A 10 -0.09 -16.75 0.71
C ASP A 10 -0.08 -17.47 2.07
N GLN A 11 0.89 -17.16 2.93
CA GLN A 11 1.03 -17.78 4.26
C GLN A 11 0.29 -17.03 5.38
N ALA A 12 -0.08 -15.76 5.15
CA ALA A 12 -0.73 -14.91 6.15
C ALA A 12 -2.19 -15.34 6.36
N LYS A 13 -2.50 -15.87 7.55
CA LYS A 13 -3.83 -16.44 7.87
C LYS A 13 -4.99 -15.43 7.84
N ASP A 14 -4.71 -14.14 7.92
CA ASP A 14 -5.70 -13.08 7.86
C ASP A 14 -5.91 -12.53 6.44
N VAL A 15 -5.18 -13.03 5.44
CA VAL A 15 -5.42 -12.74 4.02
C VAL A 15 -6.40 -13.77 3.46
N ALA A 16 -7.56 -13.30 2.99
CA ALA A 16 -8.56 -14.16 2.36
C ALA A 16 -8.23 -14.42 0.88
N ARG A 17 -7.75 -13.38 0.18
CA ARG A 17 -7.31 -13.44 -1.21
C ARG A 17 -6.46 -12.21 -1.54
N PHE A 18 -5.60 -12.34 -2.54
CA PHE A 18 -4.85 -11.21 -3.08
C PHE A 18 -4.65 -11.37 -4.59
N ILE A 19 -4.34 -10.27 -5.27
CA ILE A 19 -3.94 -10.26 -6.67
C ILE A 19 -2.73 -9.34 -6.83
N LYS A 20 -1.76 -9.77 -7.64
CA LYS A 20 -0.72 -8.88 -8.17
C LYS A 20 -1.25 -8.18 -9.41
N LEU A 21 -1.08 -6.86 -9.46
CA LEU A 21 -1.47 -6.00 -10.56
C LEU A 21 -0.25 -5.68 -11.42
N PRO A 22 0.00 -6.42 -12.51
CA PRO A 22 1.05 -6.07 -13.44
C PRO A 22 0.78 -4.70 -14.07
N GLU A 23 1.78 -3.82 -13.99
CA GLU A 23 1.77 -2.49 -14.59
C GLU A 23 1.37 -2.56 -16.08
N LEU A 24 0.50 -1.65 -16.52
CA LEU A 24 -0.05 -1.53 -17.87
C LEU A 24 -0.83 -2.75 -18.41
N ARG A 25 -1.02 -3.80 -17.60
CA ARG A 25 -1.83 -4.98 -17.97
C ARG A 25 -3.12 -5.09 -17.18
N THR A 26 -3.36 -4.16 -16.26
CA THR A 26 -4.59 -4.06 -15.48
C THR A 26 -5.18 -2.65 -15.62
N PRO A 27 -6.52 -2.51 -15.62
CA PRO A 27 -7.17 -1.20 -15.75
C PRO A 27 -7.20 -0.41 -14.43
N ILE A 28 -6.49 -0.85 -13.40
CA ILE A 28 -6.47 -0.20 -12.09
C ILE A 28 -5.26 0.73 -12.04
N PHE A 29 -5.54 2.03 -12.01
CA PHE A 29 -4.54 3.06 -11.77
C PHE A 29 -5.14 4.19 -10.93
N VAL A 30 -4.26 4.96 -10.32
CA VAL A 30 -4.59 6.16 -9.55
C VAL A 30 -3.96 7.36 -10.24
N GLU A 31 -4.75 8.37 -10.55
CA GLU A 31 -4.28 9.62 -11.16
C GLU A 31 -3.73 10.55 -10.08
N TYR A 32 -2.46 10.97 -10.18
CA TYR A 32 -1.83 11.90 -9.26
C TYR A 32 -1.21 13.08 -9.98
N VAL A 33 -1.07 14.21 -9.27
CA VAL A 33 -0.31 15.36 -9.74
C VAL A 33 1.13 15.17 -9.30
N SER A 34 2.04 15.04 -10.27
CA SER A 34 3.46 14.86 -10.00
C SER A 34 4.09 16.13 -9.44
N ARG A 35 5.33 16.05 -8.92
CA ARG A 35 6.08 17.22 -8.43
C ARG A 35 6.16 18.38 -9.44
N LYS A 36 6.07 18.08 -10.74
CA LYS A 36 6.11 19.05 -11.85
C LYS A 36 4.73 19.63 -12.22
N GLY A 37 3.68 19.32 -11.46
CA GLY A 37 2.31 19.78 -11.75
C GLY A 37 1.64 19.03 -12.91
N ILE A 38 2.14 17.85 -13.29
CA ILE A 38 1.64 17.08 -14.42
C ILE A 38 0.80 15.90 -13.92
N ILE A 39 -0.37 15.68 -14.51
CA ILE A 39 -1.20 14.50 -14.23
C ILE A 39 -0.48 13.25 -14.75
N ARG A 40 -0.29 12.26 -13.88
CA ARG A 40 0.32 10.97 -14.19
C ARG A 40 -0.52 9.83 -13.63
N HIS A 41 -0.31 8.65 -14.17
CA HIS A 41 -0.92 7.42 -13.65
C HIS A 41 0.07 6.68 -12.76
N TYR A 42 -0.42 6.23 -11.63
CA TYR A 42 0.26 5.32 -10.71
C TYR A 42 -0.45 3.96 -10.76
N TYR A 43 0.32 2.90 -10.98
CA TYR A 43 -0.17 1.52 -11.00
C TYR A 43 0.30 0.82 -9.72
N PRO A 44 -0.60 0.54 -8.76
CA PRO A 44 -0.22 -0.15 -7.54
C PRO A 44 0.12 -1.62 -7.79
N ASP A 45 0.98 -2.19 -6.97
CA ASP A 45 1.45 -3.58 -7.16
C ASP A 45 0.41 -4.64 -6.79
N TYR A 46 -0.42 -4.43 -5.75
CA TYR A 46 -1.31 -5.46 -5.21
C TYR A 46 -2.67 -4.93 -4.74
N VAL A 47 -3.66 -5.81 -4.81
CA VAL A 47 -4.87 -5.70 -3.98
C VAL A 47 -4.90 -6.89 -3.01
N VAL A 48 -5.07 -6.60 -1.72
CA VAL A 48 -5.15 -7.60 -0.66
C VAL A 48 -6.51 -7.48 0.02
N VAL A 49 -7.23 -8.61 0.16
CA VAL A 49 -8.50 -8.67 0.88
C VAL A 49 -8.30 -9.53 2.12
N LEU A 50 -8.59 -8.94 3.27
CA LEU A 50 -8.49 -9.64 4.56
C LEU A 50 -9.76 -10.45 4.86
N THR A 51 -9.64 -11.37 5.81
CA THR A 51 -10.77 -12.22 6.25
C THR A 51 -11.91 -11.44 6.92
N ASN A 52 -11.64 -10.24 7.42
CA ASN A 52 -12.64 -9.29 7.93
C ASN A 52 -13.23 -8.38 6.82
N ASN A 53 -12.96 -8.69 5.54
CA ASN A 53 -13.41 -7.96 4.36
C ASN A 53 -12.81 -6.54 4.18
N GLU A 54 -11.81 -6.15 4.98
CA GLU A 54 -10.99 -4.97 4.67
C GLU A 54 -10.17 -5.20 3.40
N LYS A 55 -10.07 -4.16 2.57
CA LYS A 55 -9.38 -4.20 1.29
C LYS A 55 -8.21 -3.22 1.31
N TYR A 56 -7.07 -3.65 0.80
CA TYR A 56 -5.87 -2.83 0.73
C TYR A 56 -5.40 -2.71 -0.71
N ILE A 57 -5.19 -1.48 -1.16
CA ILE A 57 -4.22 -1.20 -2.23
C ILE A 57 -2.85 -1.21 -1.58
N THR A 58 -1.94 -2.04 -2.09
CA THR A 58 -0.60 -2.19 -1.52
C THR A 58 0.47 -1.95 -2.58
N GLU A 59 1.45 -1.12 -2.24
CA GLU A 59 2.66 -0.86 -3.01
C GLU A 59 3.84 -1.57 -2.35
N THR A 60 4.71 -2.23 -3.12
CA THR A 60 6.00 -2.69 -2.61
C THR A 60 7.12 -1.81 -3.13
N LYS A 61 7.97 -1.29 -2.25
CA LYS A 61 9.04 -0.36 -2.66
C LYS A 61 10.41 -0.80 -2.19
N GLY A 62 11.33 -0.91 -3.14
CA GLY A 62 12.76 -1.08 -2.85
C GLY A 62 13.49 0.26 -2.73
N LEU A 63 13.29 1.14 -3.72
CA LEU A 63 13.90 2.47 -3.79
C LEU A 63 12.80 3.54 -3.81
N VAL A 64 12.88 4.51 -2.91
CA VAL A 64 11.95 5.65 -2.85
C VAL A 64 12.39 6.72 -3.85
N ASP A 65 11.48 7.13 -4.72
CA ASP A 65 11.68 8.22 -5.69
C ASP A 65 10.98 9.53 -5.24
N GLU A 66 11.31 10.65 -5.89
CA GLU A 66 10.80 11.96 -5.51
C GLU A 66 9.27 12.12 -5.65
N ASP A 67 8.62 11.30 -6.49
CA ASP A 67 7.17 11.35 -6.70
C ASP A 67 6.41 10.43 -5.72
N VAL A 68 7.09 9.62 -4.91
CA VAL A 68 6.46 8.69 -3.94
C VAL A 68 5.46 9.39 -3.01
N PRO A 69 5.78 10.53 -2.36
CA PRO A 69 4.82 11.17 -1.46
C PRO A 69 3.51 11.58 -2.14
N PHE A 70 3.58 12.01 -3.41
CA PHE A 70 2.41 12.42 -4.19
C PHE A 70 1.54 11.21 -4.58
N LYS A 71 2.17 10.09 -4.93
CA LYS A 71 1.49 8.81 -5.20
C LYS A 71 0.80 8.27 -3.94
N ASP A 72 1.50 8.28 -2.81
CA ASP A 72 0.98 7.80 -1.53
C ASP A 72 -0.22 8.64 -1.07
N GLN A 73 -0.07 9.96 -1.04
CA GLN A 73 -1.15 10.87 -0.64
C GLN A 73 -2.40 10.66 -1.50
N ARG A 74 -2.21 10.56 -2.81
CA ARG A 74 -3.33 10.37 -3.73
C ARG A 74 -3.99 9.01 -3.56
N SER A 75 -3.22 7.95 -3.26
CA SER A 75 -3.73 6.60 -3.03
C SER A 75 -4.54 6.52 -1.74
N VAL A 76 -4.12 7.22 -0.68
CA VAL A 76 -4.91 7.38 0.55
C VAL A 76 -6.26 8.02 0.25
N VAL A 77 -6.26 9.12 -0.52
CA VAL A 77 -7.50 9.80 -0.94
C VAL A 77 -8.38 8.87 -1.78
N TRP A 78 -7.80 8.17 -2.74
CA TRP A 78 -8.53 7.21 -3.58
C TRP A 78 -9.22 6.13 -2.73
N CYS A 79 -8.52 5.55 -1.75
CA CYS A 79 -9.10 4.55 -0.86
C CYS A 79 -10.23 5.13 -0.01
N LYS A 80 -10.09 6.38 0.46
CA LYS A 80 -11.17 7.06 1.18
C LYS A 80 -12.41 7.23 0.28
N ASP A 81 -12.24 7.77 -0.92
CA ASP A 81 -13.35 8.03 -1.84
C ASP A 81 -14.08 6.73 -2.22
N VAL A 82 -13.33 5.67 -2.53
CA VAL A 82 -13.92 4.36 -2.83
C VAL A 82 -14.63 3.78 -1.61
N SER A 83 -14.11 3.99 -0.40
CA SER A 83 -14.79 3.56 0.82
C SER A 83 -16.13 4.27 0.99
N ASP A 84 -16.15 5.59 0.80
CA ASP A 84 -17.35 6.41 0.94
C ASP A 84 -18.42 6.03 -0.11
N ILE A 85 -18.00 5.73 -1.35
CA ILE A 85 -18.91 5.37 -2.45
C ILE A 85 -19.48 3.95 -2.27
N THR A 86 -18.64 2.99 -1.86
CA THR A 86 -19.02 1.57 -1.83
C THR A 86 -19.58 1.11 -0.49
N GLY A 87 -19.31 1.85 0.59
CA GLY A 87 -19.55 1.42 1.96
C GLY A 87 -18.61 0.31 2.44
N GLU A 88 -17.60 -0.06 1.63
CA GLU A 88 -16.59 -1.05 2.00
C GLU A 88 -15.30 -0.39 2.47
N THR A 89 -14.61 -0.96 3.45
CA THR A 89 -13.35 -0.39 3.94
C THR A 89 -12.19 -0.63 2.97
N TRP A 90 -11.70 0.43 2.34
CA TRP A 90 -10.47 0.45 1.55
C TRP A 90 -9.38 1.25 2.25
N LYS A 91 -8.15 0.72 2.23
CA LYS A 91 -6.96 1.35 2.83
C LYS A 91 -5.78 1.27 1.87
N TYR A 92 -4.87 2.23 1.99
CA TYR A 92 -3.59 2.21 1.29
C TYR A 92 -2.48 1.73 2.24
N LEU A 93 -1.53 0.95 1.73
CA LEU A 93 -0.34 0.54 2.46
C LEU A 93 0.89 0.53 1.55
N ARG A 94 1.90 1.33 1.88
CA ARG A 94 3.24 1.21 1.28
C ARG A 94 4.10 0.26 2.10
N VAL A 95 4.66 -0.76 1.46
CA VAL A 95 5.53 -1.76 2.08
C VAL A 95 6.95 -1.57 1.56
N ASP A 96 7.73 -0.78 2.31
CA ASP A 96 9.15 -0.59 2.02
C ASP A 96 9.92 -1.87 2.34
N GLN A 97 10.82 -2.27 1.45
CA GLN A 97 11.61 -3.49 1.57
C GLN A 97 12.40 -3.52 2.88
N GLU A 98 12.96 -2.39 3.31
CA GLU A 98 13.70 -2.28 4.57
C GLU A 98 12.83 -2.66 5.79
N VAL A 99 11.54 -2.30 5.77
CA VAL A 99 10.60 -2.64 6.84
C VAL A 99 10.23 -4.11 6.76
N PHE A 100 9.95 -4.61 5.56
CA PHE A 100 9.56 -5.99 5.34
C PHE A 100 10.68 -6.99 5.67
N ASP A 101 11.92 -6.67 5.31
CA ASP A 101 13.10 -7.52 5.52
C ASP A 101 13.48 -7.65 7.01
N LYS A 102 13.03 -6.74 7.89
CA LYS A 102 13.13 -6.90 9.36
C LYS A 102 12.35 -8.12 9.85
N GLY A 103 11.36 -8.60 9.09
CA GLY A 103 10.63 -9.84 9.34
C GLY A 103 9.76 -9.83 10.60
N GLY A 104 9.36 -11.03 11.05
CA GLY A 104 8.55 -11.21 12.26
C GLY A 104 7.03 -11.04 12.07
N PHE A 105 6.58 -10.72 10.85
CA PHE A 105 5.16 -10.60 10.53
C PHE A 105 4.57 -11.97 10.20
N ARG A 106 3.54 -12.39 10.95
CA ARG A 106 2.78 -13.63 10.69
C ARG A 106 1.42 -13.40 10.04
N THR A 107 1.01 -12.14 9.95
CA THR A 107 -0.32 -11.69 9.50
C THR A 107 -0.16 -10.34 8.81
N PHE A 108 -0.94 -10.08 7.76
CA PHE A 108 -0.92 -8.81 7.04
C PHE A 108 -1.24 -7.63 7.97
N SER A 109 -2.22 -7.82 8.87
CA SER A 109 -2.61 -6.80 9.86
C SER A 109 -1.45 -6.41 10.80
N LYS A 110 -0.51 -7.32 11.08
CA LYS A 110 0.67 -7.01 11.90
C LYS A 110 1.70 -6.21 11.12
N LEU A 111 1.91 -6.56 9.85
CA LEU A 111 2.76 -5.77 8.94
C LEU A 111 2.20 -4.35 8.81
N ALA A 112 0.92 -4.21 8.49
CA ALA A 112 0.25 -2.91 8.36
C ALA A 112 0.39 -2.05 9.63
N LYS A 113 0.11 -2.61 10.81
CA LYS A 113 0.28 -1.90 12.10
C LYS A 113 1.73 -1.47 12.35
N SER A 114 2.71 -2.27 11.93
CA SER A 114 4.13 -1.93 12.13
C SER A 114 4.56 -0.74 11.28
N ILE A 115 4.02 -0.62 10.07
CA ILE A 115 4.29 0.47 9.13
C ILE A 115 3.62 1.76 9.63
N THR A 116 2.32 1.71 9.96
CA THR A 116 1.60 2.89 10.46
C THR A 116 2.23 3.45 11.74
N LYS A 117 2.70 2.57 12.65
CA LYS A 117 3.40 3.02 13.86
C LYS A 117 4.72 3.73 13.55
N GLN A 118 5.45 3.30 12.53
CA GLN A 118 6.69 3.94 12.12
C GLN A 118 6.43 5.33 11.51
N GLU A 119 5.40 5.47 10.67
CA GLU A 119 4.99 6.76 10.11
C GLU A 119 4.67 7.78 11.21
N THR A 120 3.87 7.40 12.22
CA THR A 120 3.55 8.29 13.34
C THR A 120 4.80 8.77 14.10
N ILE A 121 5.79 7.89 14.32
CA ILE A 121 7.03 8.24 15.03
C ILE A 121 7.91 9.20 14.20
N VAL A 122 7.90 9.05 12.87
CA VAL A 122 8.66 9.93 11.97
C VAL A 122 8.02 11.32 11.91
N ASP A 123 6.69 11.40 11.78
CA ASP A 123 5.97 12.68 11.77
C ASP A 123 6.22 13.48 13.06
N GLU A 124 6.18 12.82 14.23
CA GLU A 124 6.49 13.45 15.53
C GLU A 124 7.92 13.99 15.63
N LYS A 125 8.90 13.31 15.02
CA LYS A 125 10.31 13.73 15.05
C LYS A 125 10.66 14.83 14.05
N THR A 126 9.85 14.99 13.00
CA THR A 126 10.09 15.96 11.91
C THR A 126 9.32 17.27 12.12
N ALA A 127 8.42 17.32 13.10
CA ALA A 127 7.63 18.50 13.47
C ALA A 127 8.36 19.52 14.37
N VAL A 128 9.70 19.56 14.33
CA VAL A 128 10.56 20.48 15.12
C VAL A 128 11.34 21.42 14.22
#